data_AF-A0A9W7BWI0-F1
#
_entry.id   AF-A0A9W7BWI0-F1
#
_cell.length_a   1.000
_cell.length_b   1.000
_cell.length_c   1.000
_cell.angle_alpha   90.00
_cell.angle_beta   90.00
_cell.angle_gamma   90.00
#
_symmetry.space_group_name_H-M   'P 1'
#
loop_
_entity.id
_entity.type
_entity.pdbx_description
1 polymer ?
#
loop_
_entity_poly.entity_id
_entity_poly.type
_entity_poly.pdbx_seq_one_letter_code
_entity_poly.pdbx_strand_id
1 'polypeptide(L)'
;MSSVLPTRSLLSPIELSRLRGTDLGVALRDILTTHTPRLGFEDMLIQEVMRVLSNHAENFDADSASVIQAPFFAPMVAKALQNQLVLVPEKVQSAVADLTSDDGLLLGSCLSRCLTAKAGPTAAVSKWCKSCPALTELDKNCPFFRPTFNVIAKHLIKQSSWGSKRRLYVNALLSIFDMITDLSMIAKYTRTPGQNEYANSLSIMVALTLTLQLIGCWINMHKGPKRECAKEMIIALSCLKPGVDAYRVASGTERPAGHALFSLEIELTCTKIFEMVCESIPGSVLQVSALLSSGGYSKQAIFSIIVSALTTGYSAATISYDFDTGEQRPSEKETLWRVVTFLSCSWLAVFFSFLCFIKGEYRKTFWSTQTTRGWVISLFTAGETDSAKSVVFIAKKSLWVEIRDDVKRWCLENWERWEEEKPEWFNEYFNGVVDDDMIPNASLLQMKVKAGGERRRSSIFKTIGGIEMKEK
;
A
#
# COMPACT_ATOMS: atom_id res chain seq x y z
N MET A 1 -41.42 5.59 -40.66
CA MET A 1 -42.53 5.30 -39.74
C MET A 1 -41.93 4.96 -38.39
N SER A 2 -41.90 5.93 -37.48
CA SER A 2 -41.41 5.78 -36.11
C SER A 2 -42.41 4.97 -35.29
N SER A 3 -42.06 3.76 -34.89
CA SER A 3 -42.82 3.02 -33.88
C SER A 3 -42.54 3.66 -32.52
N VAL A 4 -43.37 4.63 -32.16
CA VAL A 4 -43.51 5.13 -30.79
C VAL A 4 -43.95 3.94 -29.95
N LEU A 5 -43.04 3.40 -29.13
CA LEU A 5 -43.40 2.48 -28.06
C LEU A 5 -44.34 3.24 -27.10
N PRO A 6 -45.48 2.66 -26.69
CA PRO A 6 -46.42 3.34 -25.84
C PRO A 6 -45.77 3.58 -24.47
N THR A 7 -45.59 4.85 -24.10
CA THR A 7 -45.28 5.27 -22.74
C THR A 7 -46.44 4.84 -21.84
N ARG A 8 -46.34 3.66 -21.22
CA ARG A 8 -47.22 3.29 -20.11
C ARG A 8 -46.95 4.30 -18.99
N SER A 9 -47.98 5.04 -18.60
CA SER A 9 -47.95 6.00 -17.49
C SER A 9 -47.40 5.33 -16.24
N LEU A 10 -46.48 6.01 -15.55
CA LEU A 10 -46.02 5.64 -14.20
C LEU A 10 -47.27 5.30 -13.35
N LEU A 11 -47.30 4.10 -12.78
CA LEU A 11 -48.40 3.62 -11.95
C LEU A 11 -48.63 4.59 -10.78
N SER A 12 -49.90 4.84 -10.44
CA SER A 12 -50.24 5.82 -9.40
C SER A 12 -49.73 5.37 -8.01
N PRO A 13 -49.46 6.31 -7.07
CA PRO A 13 -48.98 5.97 -5.72
C PRO A 13 -49.86 4.94 -4.98
N ILE A 14 -51.16 4.94 -5.26
CA ILE A 14 -52.18 4.06 -4.67
C ILE A 14 -52.16 2.64 -5.27
N GLU A 15 -51.78 2.50 -6.55
CA GLU A 15 -51.67 1.20 -7.20
C GLU A 15 -50.38 0.48 -6.79
N LEU A 16 -49.30 1.24 -6.54
CA LEU A 16 -48.01 0.68 -6.11
C LEU A 16 -47.99 0.24 -4.64
N SER A 17 -48.71 0.94 -3.76
CA SER A 17 -48.86 0.50 -2.35
C SER A 17 -49.60 -0.83 -2.19
N ARG A 18 -50.20 -1.33 -3.29
CA ARG A 18 -50.86 -2.64 -3.38
C ARG A 18 -49.98 -3.71 -4.03
N LEU A 19 -48.88 -3.34 -4.68
CA LEU A 19 -47.96 -4.28 -5.29
C LEU A 19 -47.06 -4.91 -4.22
N ARG A 20 -47.00 -6.24 -4.21
CA ARG A 20 -46.04 -7.01 -3.43
C ARG A 20 -45.28 -7.95 -4.35
N GLY A 21 -44.06 -8.33 -3.98
CA GLY A 21 -43.33 -9.37 -4.69
C GLY A 21 -42.94 -8.97 -6.11
N THR A 22 -43.29 -9.84 -7.07
CA THR A 22 -42.86 -9.76 -8.48
C THR A 22 -43.32 -8.50 -9.19
N ASP A 23 -44.48 -7.92 -8.83
CA ASP A 23 -45.04 -6.76 -9.54
C ASP A 23 -44.34 -5.44 -9.19
N LEU A 24 -43.87 -5.29 -7.94
CA LEU A 24 -43.01 -4.17 -7.54
C LEU A 24 -41.67 -4.24 -8.28
N GLY A 25 -41.15 -5.46 -8.46
CA GLY A 25 -39.98 -5.71 -9.28
C GLY A 25 -40.18 -5.26 -10.72
N VAL A 26 -41.28 -5.65 -11.37
CA VAL A 26 -41.54 -5.25 -12.77
C VAL A 26 -41.58 -3.73 -12.92
N ALA A 27 -42.22 -3.01 -11.98
CA ALA A 27 -42.19 -1.55 -11.96
C ALA A 27 -40.77 -0.98 -11.80
N LEU A 28 -39.94 -1.58 -10.94
CA LEU A 28 -38.55 -1.15 -10.71
C LEU A 28 -37.67 -1.43 -11.93
N ARG A 29 -37.87 -2.55 -12.62
CA ARG A 29 -37.23 -2.87 -13.91
C ARG A 29 -37.58 -1.80 -14.94
N ASP A 30 -38.86 -1.47 -15.08
CA ASP A 30 -39.34 -0.52 -16.08
C ASP A 30 -38.81 0.90 -15.80
N ILE A 31 -38.76 1.30 -14.52
CA ILE A 31 -38.15 2.57 -14.10
C ILE A 31 -36.63 2.59 -14.39
N LEU A 32 -35.90 1.54 -14.02
CA LEU A 32 -34.45 1.47 -14.23
C LEU A 32 -34.09 1.43 -15.71
N THR A 33 -34.80 0.64 -16.52
CA THR A 33 -34.59 0.53 -17.97
C THR A 33 -34.91 1.84 -18.69
N THR A 34 -35.91 2.59 -18.24
CA THR A 34 -36.25 3.93 -18.77
C THR A 34 -35.15 4.96 -18.48
N HIS A 35 -34.54 4.92 -17.28
CA HIS A 35 -33.50 5.87 -16.87
C HIS A 35 -32.07 5.47 -17.27
N THR A 36 -31.84 4.28 -17.85
CA THR A 36 -30.50 3.79 -18.20
C THR A 36 -30.34 3.33 -19.65
N PRO A 37 -30.36 4.25 -20.64
CA PRO A 37 -30.37 3.90 -22.07
C PRO A 37 -29.04 3.37 -22.64
N ARG A 38 -27.98 3.16 -21.86
CA ARG A 38 -26.62 2.83 -22.38
C ARG A 38 -25.87 1.73 -21.66
N LEU A 39 -26.49 1.04 -20.71
CA LEU A 39 -25.70 0.33 -19.71
C LEU A 39 -25.24 -1.07 -20.12
N GLY A 40 -25.87 -1.75 -21.09
CA GLY A 40 -25.41 -3.08 -21.54
C GLY A 40 -25.25 -4.08 -20.38
N PHE A 41 -25.92 -3.82 -19.25
CA PHE A 41 -25.85 -4.65 -18.07
C PHE A 41 -26.68 -5.89 -18.33
N GLU A 42 -26.04 -7.04 -18.17
CA GLU A 42 -26.62 -8.35 -18.40
C GLU A 42 -27.97 -8.47 -17.69
N ASP A 43 -28.96 -9.08 -18.36
CA ASP A 43 -30.28 -9.43 -17.79
C ASP A 43 -30.16 -10.09 -16.40
N MET A 44 -29.02 -10.75 -16.14
CA MET A 44 -28.66 -11.39 -14.88
C MET A 44 -28.51 -10.44 -13.67
N LEU A 45 -27.93 -9.23 -13.81
CA LEU A 45 -27.84 -8.30 -12.67
C LEU A 45 -29.21 -7.71 -12.35
N ILE A 46 -29.97 -7.36 -13.38
CA ILE A 46 -31.36 -6.92 -13.22
C ILE A 46 -32.16 -8.05 -12.56
N GLN A 47 -32.05 -9.29 -13.03
CA GLN A 47 -32.70 -10.44 -12.41
C GLN A 47 -32.26 -10.71 -10.97
N GLU A 48 -31.00 -10.50 -10.61
CA GLU A 48 -30.50 -10.70 -9.24
C GLU A 48 -30.96 -9.57 -8.29
N VAL A 49 -30.93 -8.32 -8.75
CA VAL A 49 -31.53 -7.19 -8.01
C VAL A 49 -33.03 -7.43 -7.82
N MET A 50 -33.72 -7.90 -8.87
CA MET A 50 -35.13 -8.28 -8.82
C MET A 50 -35.40 -9.46 -7.89
N ARG A 51 -34.50 -10.45 -7.86
CA ARG A 51 -34.57 -11.59 -6.94
C ARG A 51 -34.41 -11.14 -5.50
N VAL A 52 -33.49 -10.23 -5.21
CA VAL A 52 -33.28 -9.68 -3.87
C VAL A 52 -34.48 -8.87 -3.41
N LEU A 53 -35.02 -8.02 -4.28
CA LEU A 53 -36.24 -7.26 -4.01
C LEU A 53 -37.43 -8.21 -3.80
N SER A 54 -37.57 -9.25 -4.62
CA SER A 54 -38.60 -10.28 -4.46
C SER A 54 -38.44 -11.09 -3.17
N ASN A 55 -37.21 -11.36 -2.72
CA ASN A 55 -36.93 -12.10 -1.48
C ASN A 55 -37.17 -11.25 -0.23
N HIS A 56 -37.14 -9.92 -0.34
CA HIS A 56 -37.46 -9.00 0.75
C HIS A 56 -38.87 -8.39 0.60
N ALA A 57 -39.67 -8.96 -0.31
CA ALA A 57 -41.00 -8.49 -0.69
C ALA A 57 -41.99 -8.38 0.47
N GLU A 58 -41.86 -9.28 1.43
CA GLU A 58 -42.73 -9.38 2.61
C GLU A 58 -42.42 -8.29 3.65
N ASN A 59 -41.24 -7.65 3.54
CA ASN A 59 -40.76 -6.61 4.45
C ASN A 59 -40.91 -5.18 3.87
N PHE A 60 -41.54 -5.02 2.70
CA PHE A 60 -41.85 -3.70 2.16
C PHE A 60 -43.07 -3.11 2.87
N ASP A 61 -42.83 -2.06 3.64
CA ASP A 61 -43.84 -1.16 4.16
C ASP A 61 -44.30 -0.13 3.10
N ALA A 62 -45.36 0.62 3.41
CA ALA A 62 -45.85 1.68 2.53
C ALA A 62 -44.79 2.76 2.26
N ASP A 63 -43.89 2.99 3.22
CA ASP A 63 -42.81 3.96 3.13
C ASP A 63 -41.75 3.54 2.09
N SER A 64 -41.47 2.25 1.95
CA SER A 64 -40.59 1.71 0.91
C SER A 64 -41.08 1.99 -0.51
N ALA A 65 -42.40 1.94 -0.75
CA ALA A 65 -42.99 2.25 -2.06
C ALA A 65 -42.85 3.74 -2.42
N SER A 66 -42.95 4.63 -1.42
CA SER A 66 -42.77 6.08 -1.62
C SER A 66 -41.33 6.45 -2.00
N VAL A 67 -40.34 5.79 -1.39
CA VAL A 67 -38.92 6.00 -1.67
C VAL A 67 -38.55 5.53 -3.07
N ILE A 68 -39.11 4.40 -3.53
CA ILE A 68 -38.84 3.86 -4.87
C ILE A 68 -39.34 4.81 -5.98
N GLN A 69 -40.46 5.51 -5.74
CA GLN A 69 -41.03 6.49 -6.68
C GLN A 69 -40.40 7.87 -6.58
N ALA A 70 -39.63 8.13 -5.52
CA ALA A 70 -39.02 9.42 -5.32
C ALA A 70 -38.09 9.76 -6.49
N PRO A 71 -38.08 11.01 -6.97
CA PRO A 71 -37.35 11.41 -8.18
C PRO A 71 -35.84 11.16 -8.11
N PHE A 72 -35.27 11.02 -6.90
CA PHE A 72 -33.85 10.75 -6.69
C PHE A 72 -33.45 9.27 -6.79
N PHE A 73 -34.37 8.33 -6.53
CA PHE A 73 -33.99 6.93 -6.27
C PHE A 73 -33.52 6.20 -7.53
N ALA A 74 -34.27 6.32 -8.63
CA ALA A 74 -33.89 5.71 -9.90
C ALA A 74 -32.58 6.26 -10.47
N PRO A 75 -32.34 7.59 -10.50
CA PRO A 75 -31.04 8.16 -10.84
C PRO A 75 -29.89 7.68 -9.94
N MET A 76 -30.14 7.52 -8.64
CA MET A 76 -29.14 7.01 -7.70
C MET A 76 -28.71 5.58 -8.00
N VAL A 77 -29.66 4.67 -8.18
CA VAL A 77 -29.36 3.27 -8.53
C VAL A 77 -28.69 3.20 -9.90
N ALA A 78 -29.19 3.96 -10.88
CA ALA A 78 -28.59 4.06 -12.21
C ALA A 78 -27.12 4.51 -12.16
N LYS A 79 -26.81 5.55 -11.37
CA LYS A 79 -25.44 6.08 -11.26
C LYS A 79 -24.53 5.17 -10.43
N ALA A 80 -25.06 4.51 -9.41
CA ALA A 80 -24.36 3.48 -8.66
C ALA A 80 -23.94 2.31 -9.58
N LEU A 81 -24.86 1.85 -10.44
CA LEU A 81 -24.60 0.78 -11.41
C LEU A 81 -23.58 1.18 -12.49
N GLN A 82 -23.52 2.45 -12.91
CA GLN A 82 -22.46 2.92 -13.81
C GLN A 82 -21.06 2.79 -13.22
N ASN A 83 -20.92 2.75 -11.89
CA ASN A 83 -19.66 2.62 -11.15
C ASN A 83 -18.52 3.49 -11.68
N GLN A 84 -18.85 4.74 -12.05
CA GLN A 84 -17.87 5.73 -12.49
C GLN A 84 -17.23 6.38 -11.27
N LEU A 85 -15.89 6.40 -11.23
CA LEU A 85 -15.14 7.00 -10.13
C LEU A 85 -15.24 8.53 -10.18
N VAL A 86 -15.83 9.13 -9.15
CA VAL A 86 -15.82 10.58 -8.97
C VAL A 86 -14.76 10.92 -7.92
N LEU A 87 -13.75 11.71 -8.30
CA LEU A 87 -12.58 12.01 -7.46
C LEU A 87 -12.88 13.02 -6.33
N VAL A 88 -13.83 13.92 -6.53
CA VAL A 88 -14.23 14.94 -5.55
C VAL A 88 -15.76 14.93 -5.44
N PRO A 89 -16.35 14.45 -4.33
CA PRO A 89 -17.80 14.51 -4.16
C PRO A 89 -18.20 15.92 -3.73
N GLU A 90 -19.26 16.44 -4.32
CA GLU A 90 -20.00 17.54 -3.73
C GLU A 90 -20.75 17.01 -2.50
N LYS A 91 -20.76 17.77 -1.39
CA LYS A 91 -21.40 17.33 -0.14
C LYS A 91 -22.91 17.58 -0.23
N VAL A 92 -23.70 16.52 -0.38
CA VAL A 92 -25.17 16.59 -0.23
C VAL A 92 -25.51 16.66 1.26
N GLN A 93 -26.12 17.76 1.71
CA GLN A 93 -26.56 17.98 3.09
C GLN A 93 -28.09 17.93 3.25
N SER A 94 -28.83 17.78 2.15
CA SER A 94 -30.30 17.82 2.11
C SER A 94 -30.94 16.63 2.82
N ALA A 95 -32.12 16.84 3.40
CA ALA A 95 -32.97 15.81 4.00
C ALA A 95 -33.59 14.90 2.92
N VAL A 96 -34.00 13.68 3.28
CA VAL A 96 -34.54 12.68 2.32
C VAL A 96 -35.77 13.20 1.56
N ALA A 97 -36.60 14.03 2.20
CA ALA A 97 -37.81 14.60 1.60
C ALA A 97 -37.53 15.63 0.48
N ASP A 98 -36.35 16.26 0.47
CA ASP A 98 -35.98 17.33 -0.47
C ASP A 98 -35.02 16.86 -1.57
N LEU A 99 -34.76 15.54 -1.66
CA LEU A 99 -33.80 15.00 -2.63
C LEU A 99 -34.32 15.10 -4.06
N THR A 100 -33.54 15.80 -4.89
CA THR A 100 -33.82 15.93 -6.32
C THR A 100 -33.20 14.78 -7.14
N SER A 101 -33.54 14.70 -8.43
CA SER A 101 -32.92 13.76 -9.37
C SER A 101 -31.39 13.91 -9.42
N ASP A 102 -30.88 15.14 -9.33
CA ASP A 102 -29.44 15.43 -9.38
C ASP A 102 -28.72 15.00 -8.10
N ASP A 103 -29.35 15.19 -6.93
CA ASP A 103 -28.86 14.66 -5.66
C ASP A 103 -28.78 13.13 -5.70
N GLY A 104 -29.77 12.47 -6.31
CA GLY A 104 -29.76 11.04 -6.57
C GLY A 104 -28.51 10.59 -7.34
N LEU A 105 -28.20 11.25 -8.45
CA LEU A 105 -26.98 10.97 -9.24
C LEU A 105 -25.70 11.14 -8.40
N LEU A 106 -25.60 12.22 -7.62
CA LEU A 106 -24.46 12.49 -6.74
C LEU A 106 -24.30 11.40 -5.68
N LEU A 107 -25.38 11.01 -5.01
CA LEU A 107 -25.38 9.95 -3.99
C LEU A 107 -24.93 8.60 -4.58
N GLY A 108 -25.47 8.23 -5.75
CA GLY A 108 -25.09 7.00 -6.45
C GLY A 108 -23.62 6.97 -6.87
N SER A 109 -23.07 8.12 -7.29
CA SER A 109 -21.65 8.23 -7.65
C SER A 109 -20.69 8.06 -6.47
N CYS A 110 -21.14 8.34 -5.24
CA CYS A 110 -20.32 8.20 -4.04
C CYS A 110 -20.07 6.73 -3.64
N LEU A 111 -20.92 5.80 -4.10
CA LEU A 111 -20.76 4.38 -3.83
C LEU A 111 -19.46 3.85 -4.44
N SER A 112 -19.10 4.26 -5.67
CA SER A 112 -17.90 3.78 -6.37
C SER A 112 -16.61 4.03 -5.56
N ARG A 113 -16.50 5.18 -4.89
CA ARG A 113 -15.37 5.49 -4.00
C ARG A 113 -15.33 4.56 -2.79
N CYS A 114 -16.47 4.27 -2.18
CA CYS A 114 -16.53 3.36 -1.04
C CYS A 114 -16.16 1.92 -1.44
N LEU A 115 -16.52 1.52 -2.67
CA LEU A 115 -16.09 0.24 -3.25
C LEU A 115 -14.58 0.20 -3.54
N THR A 116 -13.93 1.33 -3.85
CA THR A 116 -12.45 1.36 -3.97
C THR A 116 -11.71 1.24 -2.64
N ALA A 117 -12.38 1.52 -1.52
CA ALA A 117 -11.77 1.53 -0.20
C ALA A 117 -11.87 0.15 0.48
N LYS A 118 -11.09 -0.83 -0.02
CA LYS A 118 -10.58 -2.09 0.59
C LYS A 118 -11.36 -2.84 1.70
N ALA A 119 -12.65 -2.61 1.86
CA ALA A 119 -13.52 -3.34 2.78
C ALA A 119 -14.55 -4.10 1.92
N GLY A 120 -14.88 -5.34 2.30
CA GLY A 120 -15.80 -6.18 1.52
C GLY A 120 -17.13 -5.48 1.20
N PRO A 121 -17.96 -6.03 0.29
CA PRO A 121 -19.16 -5.35 -0.23
C PRO A 121 -20.04 -4.72 0.87
N THR A 122 -20.21 -5.42 1.99
CA THR A 122 -20.99 -4.99 3.16
C THR A 122 -20.39 -3.82 3.92
N ALA A 123 -19.06 -3.77 4.02
CA ALA A 123 -18.34 -2.71 4.70
C ALA A 123 -18.24 -1.45 3.81
N ALA A 124 -18.11 -1.62 2.50
CA ALA A 124 -18.19 -0.51 1.54
C ALA A 124 -19.57 0.16 1.57
N VAL A 125 -20.66 -0.62 1.54
CA VAL A 125 -22.03 -0.10 1.66
C VAL A 125 -22.26 0.54 3.03
N SER A 126 -21.80 -0.07 4.12
CA SER A 126 -21.88 0.52 5.47
C SER A 126 -21.20 1.90 5.54
N LYS A 127 -20.02 2.04 4.92
CA LYS A 127 -19.29 3.30 4.86
C LYS A 127 -20.01 4.33 3.98
N TRP A 128 -20.60 3.89 2.88
CA TRP A 128 -21.41 4.73 2.00
C TRP A 128 -22.68 5.23 2.69
N CYS A 129 -23.41 4.38 3.41
CA CYS A 129 -24.60 4.79 4.17
C CYS A 129 -24.30 5.86 5.22
N LYS A 130 -23.12 5.79 5.85
CA LYS A 130 -22.63 6.78 6.82
C LYS A 130 -22.07 8.06 6.20
N SER A 131 -21.95 8.12 4.87
CA SER A 131 -21.30 9.25 4.19
C SER A 131 -22.17 10.49 4.12
N CYS A 132 -23.50 10.34 4.18
CA CYS A 132 -24.43 11.45 4.31
C CYS A 132 -25.63 11.12 5.20
N PRO A 133 -26.27 12.14 5.82
CA PRO A 133 -27.43 11.94 6.68
C PRO A 133 -28.61 11.26 5.97
N ALA A 134 -28.87 11.64 4.70
CA ALA A 134 -29.96 11.07 3.91
C ALA A 134 -29.81 9.56 3.67
N LEU A 135 -28.60 9.07 3.37
CA LEU A 135 -28.35 7.64 3.21
C LEU A 135 -28.44 6.89 4.55
N THR A 136 -28.09 7.54 5.67
CA THR A 136 -28.23 6.94 7.00
C THR A 136 -29.71 6.80 7.39
N GLU A 137 -30.54 7.76 7.01
CA GLU A 137 -31.98 7.72 7.21
C GLU A 137 -32.63 6.63 6.33
N LEU A 138 -32.25 6.55 5.05
CA LEU A 138 -32.69 5.47 4.15
C LEU A 138 -32.26 4.08 4.62
N ASP A 139 -31.04 3.93 5.16
CA ASP A 139 -30.54 2.65 5.69
C ASP A 139 -31.30 2.19 6.94
N LYS A 140 -31.82 3.13 7.75
CA LYS A 140 -32.60 2.84 8.96
C LYS A 140 -34.07 2.60 8.68
N ASN A 141 -34.66 3.41 7.80
CA ASN A 141 -36.10 3.43 7.56
C ASN A 141 -36.53 2.43 6.47
N CYS A 142 -35.63 2.01 5.58
CA CYS A 142 -35.97 1.09 4.48
C CYS A 142 -35.20 -0.24 4.63
N PRO A 143 -35.84 -1.33 5.10
CA PRO A 143 -35.19 -2.63 5.31
C PRO A 143 -34.54 -3.23 4.05
N PHE A 144 -35.08 -2.92 2.87
CA PHE A 144 -34.57 -3.43 1.58
C PHE A 144 -33.31 -2.70 1.08
N PHE A 145 -33.02 -1.50 1.59
CA PHE A 145 -31.99 -0.62 1.06
C PHE A 145 -30.60 -1.26 1.15
N ARG A 146 -30.23 -1.71 2.36
CA ARG A 146 -28.92 -2.29 2.63
C ARG A 146 -28.67 -3.61 1.89
N PRO A 147 -29.60 -4.60 1.88
CA PRO A 147 -29.43 -5.82 1.10
C PRO A 147 -29.28 -5.57 -0.41
N THR A 148 -30.06 -4.63 -0.96
CA THR A 148 -30.03 -4.29 -2.40
C THR A 148 -28.66 -3.74 -2.80
N PHE A 149 -28.17 -2.74 -2.07
CA PHE A 149 -26.87 -2.14 -2.36
C PHE A 149 -25.70 -3.08 -2.02
N ASN A 150 -25.84 -4.03 -1.10
CA ASN A 150 -24.83 -5.07 -0.87
C ASN A 150 -24.67 -6.01 -2.07
N VAL A 151 -25.76 -6.38 -2.74
CA VAL A 151 -25.72 -7.20 -3.95
C VAL A 151 -25.16 -6.42 -5.12
N ILE A 152 -25.59 -5.16 -5.29
CA ILE A 152 -25.01 -4.24 -6.28
C ILE A 152 -23.50 -4.09 -6.03
N ALA A 153 -23.08 -3.79 -4.82
CA ALA A 153 -21.67 -3.67 -4.43
C ALA A 153 -20.87 -4.95 -4.72
N LYS A 154 -21.43 -6.13 -4.40
CA LYS A 154 -20.79 -7.42 -4.66
C LYS A 154 -20.57 -7.64 -6.16
N HIS A 155 -21.57 -7.31 -6.97
CA HIS A 155 -21.47 -7.44 -8.42
C HIS A 155 -20.54 -6.39 -9.05
N LEU A 156 -20.60 -5.14 -8.58
CA LEU A 156 -19.74 -4.07 -9.02
C LEU A 156 -18.28 -4.32 -8.68
N ILE A 157 -17.97 -4.85 -7.49
CA ILE A 157 -16.60 -5.28 -7.14
C ILE A 157 -16.13 -6.40 -8.07
N LYS A 158 -17.01 -7.35 -8.40
CA LYS A 158 -16.71 -8.44 -9.33
C LYS A 158 -16.46 -7.93 -10.76
N GLN A 159 -17.21 -6.92 -11.22
CA GLN A 159 -17.06 -6.36 -12.57
C GLN A 159 -15.98 -5.27 -12.68
N SER A 160 -15.74 -4.49 -11.63
CA SER A 160 -14.84 -3.33 -11.67
C SER A 160 -13.39 -3.76 -11.53
N SER A 161 -12.83 -4.21 -12.63
CA SER A 161 -11.40 -4.48 -12.79
C SER A 161 -10.52 -3.25 -12.57
N TRP A 162 -11.06 -2.03 -12.43
CA TRP A 162 -10.26 -0.79 -12.35
C TRP A 162 -9.26 -0.79 -11.18
N GLY A 163 -9.68 -1.19 -9.98
CA GLY A 163 -8.80 -1.25 -8.81
C GLY A 163 -7.66 -2.27 -8.99
N SER A 164 -8.00 -3.45 -9.50
CA SER A 164 -7.05 -4.53 -9.80
C SER A 164 -6.08 -4.14 -10.92
N LYS A 165 -6.59 -3.51 -12.00
CA LYS A 165 -5.79 -3.01 -13.13
C LYS A 165 -4.81 -1.93 -12.70
N ARG A 166 -5.26 -0.93 -11.94
CA ARG A 166 -4.40 0.14 -11.43
C ARG A 166 -3.25 -0.42 -10.60
N ARG A 167 -3.53 -1.42 -9.74
CA ARG A 167 -2.49 -2.07 -8.92
C ARG A 167 -1.40 -2.69 -9.78
N LEU A 168 -1.79 -3.47 -10.79
CA LEU A 168 -0.87 -4.15 -11.71
C LEU A 168 0.01 -3.16 -12.47
N TYR A 169 -0.56 -2.08 -13.02
CA TYR A 169 0.21 -1.07 -13.75
C TYR A 169 1.16 -0.28 -12.84
N VAL A 170 0.73 0.08 -11.62
CA VAL A 170 1.64 0.73 -10.66
C VAL A 170 2.80 -0.19 -10.29
N ASN A 171 2.54 -1.49 -10.10
CA ASN A 171 3.59 -2.46 -9.80
C ASN A 171 4.59 -2.60 -10.97
N ALA A 172 4.09 -2.66 -12.21
CA ALA A 172 4.92 -2.72 -13.40
C ALA A 172 5.77 -1.45 -13.60
N LEU A 173 5.20 -0.26 -13.35
CA LEU A 173 5.95 1.00 -13.39
C LEU A 173 7.07 1.02 -12.35
N LEU A 174 6.79 0.55 -11.13
CA LEU A 174 7.80 0.45 -10.07
C LEU A 174 8.94 -0.51 -10.43
N SER A 175 8.66 -1.67 -11.04
CA SER A 175 9.71 -2.56 -11.59
C SER A 175 10.61 -1.87 -12.62
N ILE A 176 10.00 -1.12 -13.56
CA ILE A 176 10.77 -0.40 -14.58
C ILE A 176 11.65 0.67 -13.94
N PHE A 177 11.13 1.39 -12.94
CA PHE A 177 11.92 2.36 -12.19
C PHE A 177 13.07 1.71 -11.42
N ASP A 178 12.84 0.56 -10.78
CA ASP A 178 13.86 -0.20 -10.04
C ASP A 178 15.04 -0.57 -10.96
N MET A 179 14.73 -1.12 -12.14
CA MET A 179 15.71 -1.43 -13.18
C MET A 179 16.52 -0.20 -13.61
N ILE A 180 15.86 0.95 -13.81
CA ILE A 180 16.53 2.20 -14.17
C ILE A 180 17.44 2.67 -13.03
N THR A 181 16.97 2.62 -11.79
CA THR A 181 17.77 3.04 -10.63
C THR A 181 18.99 2.15 -10.45
N ASP A 182 18.85 0.84 -10.63
CA ASP A 182 19.96 -0.12 -10.50
C ASP A 182 21.01 0.07 -11.61
N LEU A 183 20.59 0.27 -12.86
CA LEU A 183 21.51 0.63 -13.96
C LEU A 183 22.24 1.95 -13.68
N SER A 184 21.54 2.94 -13.10
CA SER A 184 22.15 4.22 -12.72
C SER A 184 23.20 4.05 -11.62
N MET A 185 22.95 3.14 -10.67
CA MET A 185 23.88 2.83 -9.58
C MET A 185 25.09 2.05 -10.07
N ILE A 186 24.92 1.09 -10.97
CA ILE A 186 26.02 0.40 -11.65
C ILE A 186 26.91 1.41 -12.40
N ALA A 187 26.31 2.32 -13.18
CA ALA A 187 27.04 3.35 -13.90
C ALA A 187 27.79 4.31 -12.95
N LYS A 188 27.22 4.59 -11.77
CA LYS A 188 27.88 5.42 -10.76
C LYS A 188 29.05 4.68 -10.10
N TYR A 189 28.88 3.43 -9.71
CA TYR A 189 29.92 2.63 -9.05
C TYR A 189 31.09 2.34 -9.98
N THR A 190 30.85 2.09 -11.27
CA THR A 190 31.92 1.92 -12.27
C THR A 190 32.73 3.20 -12.52
N ARG A 191 32.10 4.37 -12.36
CA ARG A 191 32.78 5.68 -12.52
C ARG A 191 33.50 6.14 -11.25
N THR A 192 33.22 5.51 -10.10
CA THR A 192 33.80 5.91 -8.82
C THR A 192 35.01 5.02 -8.50
N PRO A 193 36.23 5.59 -8.35
CA PRO A 193 37.41 4.82 -8.02
C PRO A 193 37.23 4.01 -6.73
N GLY A 194 37.58 2.72 -6.77
CA GLY A 194 37.48 1.82 -5.62
C GLY A 194 36.10 1.20 -5.36
N GLN A 195 35.08 1.49 -6.18
CA GLN A 195 33.72 0.93 -6.02
C GLN A 195 33.35 -0.14 -7.08
N ASN A 196 34.33 -0.63 -7.84
CA ASN A 196 34.11 -1.61 -8.91
C ASN A 196 33.50 -2.94 -8.40
N GLU A 197 33.80 -3.33 -7.16
CA GLU A 197 33.20 -4.54 -6.57
C GLU A 197 31.69 -4.39 -6.40
N TYR A 198 31.22 -3.23 -5.92
CA TYR A 198 29.79 -2.93 -5.81
C TYR A 198 29.09 -2.93 -7.18
N ALA A 199 29.75 -2.39 -8.20
CA ALA A 199 29.23 -2.43 -9.58
C ALA A 199 29.10 -3.87 -10.10
N ASN A 200 30.13 -4.69 -9.88
CA ASN A 200 30.13 -6.09 -10.33
C ASN A 200 29.07 -6.91 -9.60
N SER A 201 28.95 -6.76 -8.29
CA SER A 201 27.92 -7.45 -7.50
C SER A 201 26.51 -7.08 -7.95
N LEU A 202 26.22 -5.80 -8.15
CA LEU A 202 24.90 -5.35 -8.60
C LEU A 202 24.61 -5.83 -10.04
N SER A 203 25.62 -5.84 -10.92
CA SER A 203 25.49 -6.38 -12.29
C SER A 203 25.19 -7.88 -12.30
N ILE A 204 25.81 -8.66 -11.40
CA ILE A 204 25.54 -10.10 -11.25
C ILE A 204 24.11 -10.33 -10.77
N MET A 205 23.61 -9.52 -9.85
CA MET A 205 22.23 -9.61 -9.37
C MET A 205 21.21 -9.37 -10.49
N VAL A 206 21.39 -8.31 -11.29
CA VAL A 206 20.55 -8.03 -12.47
C VAL A 206 20.61 -9.19 -13.47
N ALA A 207 21.81 -9.70 -13.77
CA ALA A 207 22.00 -10.82 -14.69
C ALA A 207 21.34 -12.11 -14.18
N LEU A 208 21.41 -12.37 -12.87
CA LEU A 208 20.76 -13.52 -12.24
C LEU A 208 19.23 -13.42 -12.36
N THR A 209 18.65 -12.25 -12.07
CA THR A 209 17.21 -12.02 -12.22
C THR A 209 16.76 -12.26 -13.66
N LEU A 210 17.45 -11.68 -14.65
CA LEU A 210 17.13 -11.89 -16.07
C LEU A 210 17.24 -13.37 -16.46
N THR A 211 18.27 -14.06 -15.97
CA THR A 211 18.47 -15.50 -16.25
C THR A 211 17.32 -16.34 -15.70
N LEU A 212 16.88 -16.09 -14.47
CA LEU A 212 15.75 -16.80 -13.87
C LEU A 212 14.42 -16.48 -14.57
N GLN A 213 14.22 -15.25 -15.01
CA GLN A 213 13.05 -14.88 -15.81
C GLN A 213 13.01 -15.63 -17.15
N LEU A 214 14.15 -15.78 -17.82
CA LEU A 214 14.26 -16.55 -19.06
C LEU A 214 13.99 -18.05 -18.85
N ILE A 215 14.55 -18.63 -17.78
CA ILE A 215 14.28 -20.02 -17.39
C ILE A 215 12.79 -20.21 -17.08
N GLY A 216 12.20 -19.33 -16.27
CA GLY A 216 10.77 -19.37 -15.94
C GLY A 216 9.87 -19.27 -17.17
N CYS A 217 10.19 -18.35 -18.09
CA CYS A 217 9.51 -18.20 -19.37
C CYS A 217 9.60 -19.49 -20.21
N TRP A 218 10.80 -20.07 -20.31
CA TRP A 218 11.01 -21.31 -21.04
C TRP A 218 10.25 -22.48 -20.40
N ILE A 219 10.34 -22.67 -19.08
CA ILE A 219 9.58 -23.71 -18.36
C ILE A 219 8.09 -23.54 -18.60
N ASN A 220 7.57 -22.31 -18.58
CA ASN A 220 6.14 -22.09 -18.79
C ASN A 220 5.70 -22.47 -20.22
N MET A 221 6.54 -22.19 -21.23
CA MET A 221 6.18 -22.32 -22.65
C MET A 221 6.83 -23.49 -23.39
N HIS A 222 7.60 -24.36 -22.73
CA HIS A 222 8.37 -25.42 -23.39
C HIS A 222 7.51 -26.41 -24.20
N LYS A 223 6.24 -26.59 -23.83
CA LYS A 223 5.27 -27.45 -24.55
C LYS A 223 4.48 -26.70 -25.64
N GLY A 224 4.53 -25.37 -25.66
CA GLY A 224 3.80 -24.53 -26.60
C GLY A 224 4.56 -24.27 -27.91
N PRO A 225 4.00 -23.43 -28.80
CA PRO A 225 4.64 -23.05 -30.05
C PRO A 225 5.97 -22.29 -29.81
N LYS A 226 7.06 -22.76 -30.42
CA LYS A 226 8.41 -22.16 -30.28
C LYS A 226 8.48 -20.67 -30.64
N ARG A 227 7.67 -20.23 -31.61
CA ARG A 227 7.58 -18.82 -32.02
C ARG A 227 7.07 -17.92 -30.89
N GLU A 228 6.07 -18.36 -30.14
CA GLU A 228 5.51 -17.59 -29.03
C GLU A 228 6.48 -17.59 -27.83
N CYS A 229 7.13 -18.72 -27.54
CA CYS A 229 8.20 -18.77 -26.56
C CYS A 229 9.34 -17.80 -26.89
N ALA A 230 9.79 -17.74 -28.15
CA ALA A 230 10.84 -16.81 -28.57
C ALA A 230 10.41 -15.34 -28.41
N LYS A 231 9.15 -15.00 -28.72
CA LYS A 231 8.62 -13.64 -28.49
C LYS A 231 8.66 -13.28 -27.00
N GLU A 232 8.21 -14.17 -26.12
CA GLU A 232 8.25 -13.92 -24.67
C GLU A 232 9.68 -13.75 -24.16
N MET A 233 10.64 -14.54 -24.65
CA MET A 233 12.05 -14.38 -24.28
C MET A 233 12.62 -13.03 -24.74
N ILE A 234 12.24 -12.54 -25.92
CA ILE A 234 12.64 -11.21 -26.41
C ILE A 234 12.01 -10.10 -25.54
N ILE A 235 10.75 -10.26 -25.14
CA ILE A 235 10.07 -9.32 -24.24
C ILE A 235 10.75 -9.29 -22.86
N ALA A 236 11.21 -10.43 -22.36
CA ALA A 236 12.01 -10.52 -21.13
C ALA A 236 13.37 -9.81 -21.28
N LEU A 237 14.12 -10.10 -22.36
CA LEU A 237 15.43 -9.49 -22.62
C LEU A 237 15.37 -7.97 -22.81
N SER A 238 14.28 -7.45 -23.35
CA SER A 238 14.06 -6.00 -23.51
C SER A 238 13.63 -5.30 -22.22
N CYS A 239 13.52 -6.03 -21.10
CA CYS A 239 13.04 -5.51 -19.80
C CYS A 239 11.61 -4.96 -19.83
N LEU A 240 10.82 -5.30 -20.87
CA LEU A 240 9.44 -4.85 -21.05
C LEU A 240 8.41 -5.82 -20.45
N LYS A 241 8.86 -7.01 -20.04
CA LYS A 241 8.00 -8.07 -19.51
C LYS A 241 7.08 -7.62 -18.36
N PRO A 242 7.54 -6.87 -17.34
CA PRO A 242 6.65 -6.40 -16.27
C PRO A 242 5.44 -5.61 -16.80
N GLY A 243 5.65 -4.74 -17.79
CA GLY A 243 4.58 -3.94 -18.41
C GLY A 243 3.65 -4.77 -19.30
N VAL A 244 4.23 -5.64 -20.13
CA VAL A 244 3.47 -6.49 -21.06
C VAL A 244 2.60 -7.50 -20.29
N ASP A 245 3.16 -8.15 -19.27
CA ASP A 245 2.42 -9.12 -18.47
C ASP A 245 1.34 -8.45 -17.62
N ALA A 246 1.63 -7.29 -17.01
CA ALA A 246 0.62 -6.49 -16.33
C ALA A 246 -0.52 -6.09 -17.26
N TYR A 247 -0.22 -5.70 -18.52
CA TYR A 247 -1.24 -5.38 -19.52
C TYR A 247 -2.11 -6.60 -19.88
N ARG A 248 -1.51 -7.77 -20.08
CA ARG A 248 -2.25 -8.99 -20.46
C ARG A 248 -3.12 -9.51 -19.33
N VAL A 249 -2.61 -9.50 -18.10
CA VAL A 249 -3.40 -9.83 -16.89
C VAL A 249 -4.52 -8.82 -16.71
N ALA A 250 -4.24 -7.52 -16.82
CA ALA A 250 -5.24 -6.46 -16.75
C ALA A 250 -6.34 -6.61 -17.83
N SER A 251 -5.96 -7.05 -19.04
CA SER A 251 -6.88 -7.22 -20.16
C SER A 251 -7.69 -8.52 -20.10
N GLY A 252 -7.40 -9.42 -19.14
CA GLY A 252 -8.04 -10.73 -19.05
C GLY A 252 -7.72 -11.65 -20.23
N THR A 253 -6.54 -11.47 -20.86
CA THR A 253 -6.14 -12.31 -21.99
C THR A 253 -5.83 -13.72 -21.49
N GLU A 254 -6.58 -14.73 -21.94
CA GLU A 254 -6.23 -16.12 -21.67
C GLU A 254 -5.35 -16.70 -22.77
N ARG A 255 -4.36 -17.51 -22.39
CA ARG A 255 -3.56 -18.26 -23.37
C ARG A 255 -4.35 -19.51 -23.81
N PRO A 256 -4.25 -19.94 -25.08
CA PRO A 256 -4.88 -21.17 -25.55
C PRO A 256 -4.50 -22.38 -24.69
N ALA A 257 -5.45 -23.28 -24.45
CA ALA A 257 -5.23 -24.47 -23.63
C ALA A 257 -4.03 -25.28 -24.15
N GLY A 258 -3.10 -25.62 -23.25
CA GLY A 258 -1.89 -26.38 -23.58
C GLY A 258 -0.68 -25.55 -24.04
N HIS A 259 -0.81 -24.24 -24.27
CA HIS A 259 0.31 -23.39 -24.67
C HIS A 259 1.20 -22.93 -23.49
N ALA A 260 0.69 -22.96 -22.26
CA ALA A 260 1.40 -22.55 -21.05
C ALA A 260 1.09 -23.49 -19.89
N LEU A 261 2.08 -23.70 -19.02
CA LEU A 261 1.97 -24.52 -17.82
C LEU A 261 1.19 -23.80 -16.70
N PHE A 262 1.35 -22.48 -16.61
CA PHE A 262 0.76 -21.61 -15.58
C PHE A 262 -0.11 -20.52 -16.21
N SER A 263 -1.06 -20.00 -15.43
CA SER A 263 -1.82 -18.79 -15.78
C SER A 263 -0.89 -17.56 -15.83
N LEU A 264 -1.30 -16.51 -16.55
CA LEU A 264 -0.52 -15.27 -16.66
C LEU A 264 -0.32 -14.57 -15.30
N GLU A 265 -1.28 -14.72 -14.38
CA GLU A 265 -1.20 -14.17 -13.02
C GLU A 265 -0.09 -14.85 -12.21
N ILE A 266 -0.01 -16.18 -12.29
CA ILE A 266 1.05 -16.96 -11.64
C ILE A 266 2.40 -16.65 -12.29
N GLU A 267 2.46 -16.54 -13.63
CA GLU A 267 3.69 -16.16 -14.34
C GLU A 267 4.21 -14.79 -13.88
N LEU A 268 3.35 -13.77 -13.86
CA LEU A 268 3.69 -12.43 -13.37
C LEU A 268 4.19 -12.46 -11.91
N THR A 269 3.50 -13.22 -11.06
CA THR A 269 3.85 -13.37 -9.65
C THR A 269 5.23 -14.03 -9.49
N CYS A 270 5.51 -15.12 -10.21
CA CYS A 270 6.80 -15.80 -10.18
C CYS A 270 7.93 -14.89 -10.67
N THR A 271 7.74 -14.18 -11.78
CA THR A 271 8.72 -13.20 -12.30
C THR A 271 9.03 -12.13 -11.25
N LYS A 272 8.02 -11.66 -10.54
CA LYS A 272 8.20 -10.63 -9.52
C LYS A 272 8.90 -11.15 -8.25
N ILE A 273 8.63 -12.39 -7.87
CA ILE A 273 9.34 -13.05 -6.76
C ILE A 273 10.83 -13.20 -7.11
N PHE A 274 11.17 -13.60 -8.33
CA PHE A 274 12.57 -13.69 -8.77
C PHE A 274 13.27 -12.34 -8.72
N GLU A 275 12.63 -11.27 -9.21
CA GLU A 275 13.14 -9.90 -9.14
C GLU A 275 13.44 -9.48 -7.68
N MET A 276 12.47 -9.64 -6.79
CA MET A 276 12.62 -9.26 -5.39
C MET A 276 13.73 -10.04 -4.67
N VAL A 277 13.84 -11.35 -4.90
CA VAL A 277 14.78 -12.22 -4.18
C VAL A 277 16.20 -12.10 -4.72
N CYS A 278 16.38 -11.95 -6.03
CA CYS A 278 17.70 -12.00 -6.66
C CYS A 278 18.33 -10.63 -6.86
N GLU A 279 17.53 -9.57 -6.94
CA GLU A 279 18.02 -8.22 -7.21
C GLU A 279 17.52 -7.22 -6.16
N SER A 280 16.21 -6.96 -6.03
CA SER A 280 15.76 -5.78 -5.27
C SER A 280 16.17 -5.83 -3.79
N ILE A 281 16.02 -6.98 -3.12
CA ILE A 281 16.40 -7.12 -1.71
C ILE A 281 17.94 -7.14 -1.55
N PRO A 282 18.71 -8.01 -2.22
CA PRO A 282 20.17 -8.03 -2.10
C PRO A 282 20.83 -6.72 -2.56
N GLY A 283 20.32 -6.12 -3.64
CA GLY A 283 20.77 -4.85 -4.20
C GLY A 283 20.55 -3.69 -3.25
N SER A 284 19.38 -3.62 -2.59
CA SER A 284 19.13 -2.65 -1.52
C SER A 284 20.14 -2.77 -0.37
N VAL A 285 20.42 -3.99 0.10
CA VAL A 285 21.41 -4.25 1.15
C VAL A 285 22.81 -3.84 0.71
N LEU A 286 23.19 -4.18 -0.53
CA LEU A 286 24.48 -3.80 -1.12
C LEU A 286 24.63 -2.28 -1.23
N GLN A 287 23.59 -1.56 -1.66
CA GLN A 287 23.59 -0.11 -1.78
C GLN A 287 23.68 0.59 -0.41
N VAL A 288 23.00 0.06 0.62
CA VAL A 288 23.15 0.53 2.01
C VAL A 288 24.59 0.34 2.49
N SER A 289 25.16 -0.85 2.26
CA SER A 289 26.55 -1.14 2.61
C SER A 289 27.53 -0.19 1.93
N ALA A 290 27.38 0.03 0.62
CA ALA A 290 28.21 0.96 -0.14
C ALA A 290 28.09 2.41 0.37
N LEU A 291 26.87 2.85 0.75
CA LEU A 291 26.65 4.18 1.31
C LEU A 291 27.38 4.35 2.64
N LEU A 292 27.27 3.36 3.54
CA LEU A 292 27.94 3.38 4.84
C LEU A 292 29.47 3.36 4.71
N SER A 293 30.02 2.56 3.79
CA SER A 293 31.46 2.48 3.55
C SER A 293 32.05 3.72 2.89
N SER A 294 31.23 4.49 2.15
CA SER A 294 31.71 5.66 1.41
C SER A 294 31.97 6.91 2.26
N GLY A 295 31.55 6.91 3.53
CA GLY A 295 31.71 8.04 4.46
C GLY A 295 30.99 9.34 4.05
N GLY A 296 30.21 9.31 2.96
CA GLY A 296 29.59 10.48 2.35
C GLY A 296 28.12 10.27 1.97
N TYR A 297 27.33 11.34 2.05
CA TYR A 297 25.91 11.31 1.70
C TYR A 297 25.69 11.41 0.19
N SER A 298 25.31 10.31 -0.46
CA SER A 298 24.91 10.35 -1.87
C SER A 298 23.37 10.37 -2.01
N LYS A 299 22.83 11.52 -2.42
CA LYS A 299 21.38 11.70 -2.66
C LYS A 299 20.81 10.67 -3.65
N GLN A 300 21.56 10.33 -4.70
CA GLN A 300 21.16 9.32 -5.68
C GLN A 300 21.06 7.91 -5.07
N ALA A 301 22.02 7.52 -4.22
CA ALA A 301 22.01 6.21 -3.57
C ALA A 301 20.84 6.09 -2.57
N ILE A 302 20.59 7.14 -1.79
CA ILE A 302 19.45 7.19 -0.86
C ILE A 302 18.13 7.09 -1.62
N PHE A 303 17.99 7.82 -2.73
CA PHE A 303 16.80 7.73 -3.58
C PHE A 303 16.58 6.31 -4.11
N SER A 304 17.64 5.68 -4.62
CA SER A 304 17.61 4.29 -5.12
C SER A 304 17.17 3.29 -4.04
N ILE A 305 17.74 3.39 -2.83
CA ILE A 305 17.36 2.54 -1.68
C ILE A 305 15.88 2.72 -1.31
N ILE A 306 15.39 3.97 -1.27
CA ILE A 306 13.98 4.25 -0.95
C ILE A 306 13.05 3.67 -2.02
N VAL A 307 13.36 3.89 -3.30
CA VAL A 307 12.57 3.36 -4.42
C VAL A 307 12.52 1.84 -4.36
N SER A 308 13.66 1.18 -4.19
CA SER A 308 13.71 -0.30 -4.14
C SER A 308 12.98 -0.88 -2.93
N ALA A 309 13.07 -0.24 -1.76
CA ALA A 309 12.31 -0.64 -0.57
C ALA A 309 10.79 -0.48 -0.76
N LEU A 310 10.35 0.64 -1.36
CA LEU A 310 8.93 0.88 -1.66
C LEU A 310 8.42 -0.10 -2.73
N THR A 311 9.20 -0.35 -3.78
CA THR A 311 8.88 -1.32 -4.83
C THR A 311 8.73 -2.71 -4.22
N THR A 312 9.70 -3.17 -3.45
CA THR A 312 9.67 -4.50 -2.79
C THR A 312 8.45 -4.63 -1.87
N GLY A 313 8.19 -3.63 -1.02
CA GLY A 313 7.04 -3.64 -0.12
C GLY A 313 5.69 -3.61 -0.83
N TYR A 314 5.54 -2.76 -1.85
CA TYR A 314 4.31 -2.69 -2.65
C TYR A 314 4.05 -3.98 -3.43
N SER A 315 5.12 -4.60 -3.93
CA SER A 315 5.07 -5.86 -4.67
C SER A 315 4.63 -7.02 -3.78
N ALA A 316 5.25 -7.14 -2.60
CA ALA A 316 4.87 -8.14 -1.60
C ALA A 316 3.39 -7.99 -1.21
N ALA A 317 2.95 -6.76 -0.93
CA ALA A 317 1.56 -6.47 -0.57
C ALA A 317 0.58 -6.75 -1.72
N THR A 318 0.99 -6.52 -2.96
CA THR A 318 0.20 -6.81 -4.16
C THR A 318 0.03 -8.31 -4.35
N ILE A 319 1.13 -9.08 -4.26
CA ILE A 319 1.11 -10.53 -4.37
C ILE A 319 0.21 -11.12 -3.28
N SER A 320 0.39 -10.73 -2.02
CA SER A 320 -0.45 -11.21 -0.90
C SER A 320 -1.93 -10.91 -1.16
N TYR A 321 -2.25 -9.71 -1.64
CA TYR A 321 -3.64 -9.36 -1.96
C TYR A 321 -4.21 -10.23 -3.10
N ASP A 322 -3.42 -10.47 -4.14
CA ASP A 322 -3.83 -11.28 -5.30
C ASP A 322 -4.08 -12.74 -4.89
N PHE A 323 -3.28 -13.27 -3.98
CA PHE A 323 -3.52 -14.58 -3.38
C PHE A 323 -4.79 -14.62 -2.52
N ASP A 324 -5.05 -13.60 -1.71
CA ASP A 324 -6.21 -13.55 -0.82
C ASP A 324 -7.54 -13.33 -1.56
N THR A 325 -7.50 -12.65 -2.70
CA THR A 325 -8.71 -12.24 -3.45
C THR A 325 -8.91 -12.98 -4.76
N GLY A 326 -7.90 -13.68 -5.26
CA GLY A 326 -7.94 -14.41 -6.52
C GLY A 326 -8.71 -15.73 -6.41
N GLU A 327 -9.55 -16.00 -7.42
CA GLU A 327 -10.24 -17.28 -7.56
C GLU A 327 -9.33 -18.28 -8.27
N GLN A 328 -8.44 -18.93 -7.51
CA GLN A 328 -7.47 -19.87 -8.09
C GLN A 328 -8.08 -21.22 -8.45
N ARG A 329 -7.58 -21.85 -9.52
CA ARG A 329 -8.00 -23.19 -9.90
C ARG A 329 -7.60 -24.20 -8.82
N PRO A 330 -8.39 -25.25 -8.56
CA PRO A 330 -8.07 -26.26 -7.54
C PRO A 330 -6.68 -26.89 -7.71
N SER A 331 -6.25 -27.15 -8.95
CA SER A 331 -4.93 -27.72 -9.26
C SER A 331 -3.75 -26.76 -9.00
N GLU A 332 -4.00 -25.45 -9.12
CA GLU A 332 -2.99 -24.42 -8.87
C GLU A 332 -2.74 -24.26 -7.37
N LYS A 333 -3.81 -24.29 -6.56
CA LYS A 333 -3.72 -24.19 -5.09
C LYS A 333 -2.82 -25.28 -4.48
N GLU A 334 -2.97 -26.53 -4.93
CA GLU A 334 -2.15 -27.63 -4.41
C GLU A 334 -0.66 -27.46 -4.77
N THR A 335 -0.39 -27.07 -6.02
CA THR A 335 0.97 -26.79 -6.49
C THR A 335 1.60 -25.65 -5.70
N LEU A 336 0.85 -24.59 -5.42
CA LEU A 336 1.29 -23.44 -4.64
C LEU A 336 1.62 -23.81 -3.19
N TRP A 337 0.77 -24.59 -2.53
CA TRP A 337 1.05 -25.06 -1.16
C TRP A 337 2.31 -25.92 -1.08
N ARG A 338 2.57 -26.75 -2.11
CA ARG A 338 3.83 -27.51 -2.19
C ARG A 338 5.04 -26.59 -2.31
N VAL A 339 4.95 -25.56 -3.14
CA VAL A 339 6.01 -24.54 -3.30
C VAL A 339 6.23 -23.76 -2.00
N VAL A 340 5.16 -23.29 -1.35
CA VAL A 340 5.23 -22.56 -0.07
C VAL A 340 5.84 -23.42 1.01
N THR A 341 5.43 -24.69 1.12
CA THR A 341 5.99 -25.64 2.09
C THR A 341 7.48 -25.85 1.84
N PHE A 342 7.87 -26.09 0.58
CA PHE A 342 9.27 -26.23 0.19
C PHE A 342 10.09 -24.99 0.56
N LEU A 343 9.65 -23.80 0.16
CA LEU A 343 10.33 -22.53 0.45
C LEU A 343 10.43 -22.26 1.95
N SER A 344 9.38 -22.55 2.72
CA SER A 344 9.38 -22.40 4.18
C SER A 344 10.38 -23.34 4.84
N CYS A 345 10.43 -24.59 4.41
CA CYS A 345 11.43 -25.56 4.87
C CYS A 345 12.86 -25.14 4.49
N SER A 346 13.06 -24.66 3.26
CA SER A 346 14.37 -24.15 2.82
C SER A 346 14.79 -22.92 3.60
N TRP A 347 13.88 -21.99 3.88
CA TRP A 347 14.16 -20.81 4.72
C TRP A 347 14.55 -21.22 6.14
N LEU A 348 13.80 -22.13 6.77
CA LEU A 348 14.14 -22.66 8.10
C LEU A 348 15.51 -23.33 8.08
N ALA A 349 15.80 -24.15 7.07
CA ALA A 349 17.10 -24.80 6.93
C ALA A 349 18.25 -23.78 6.85
N VAL A 350 18.14 -22.75 6.00
CA VAL A 350 19.14 -21.69 5.88
C VAL A 350 19.27 -20.91 7.19
N PHE A 351 18.16 -20.59 7.85
CA PHE A 351 18.16 -19.90 9.14
C PHE A 351 18.86 -20.72 10.24
N PHE A 352 18.55 -22.01 10.36
CA PHE A 352 19.22 -22.89 11.32
C PHE A 352 20.69 -23.12 10.97
N SER A 353 21.03 -23.28 9.70
CA SER A 353 22.43 -23.34 9.26
C SER A 353 23.18 -22.06 9.62
N PHE A 354 22.59 -20.88 9.41
CA PHE A 354 23.17 -19.61 9.82
C PHE A 354 23.43 -19.55 11.34
N LEU A 355 22.47 -19.98 12.17
CA LEU A 355 22.66 -20.07 13.62
C LEU A 355 23.75 -21.07 14.04
N CYS A 356 23.95 -22.14 13.27
CA CYS A 356 25.05 -23.08 13.49
C CYS A 356 26.42 -22.48 13.11
N PHE A 357 26.49 -21.73 12.00
CA PHE A 357 27.75 -21.15 11.49
C PHE A 357 28.18 -19.85 12.19
N ILE A 358 27.25 -19.11 12.79
CA ILE A 358 27.61 -17.89 13.51
C ILE A 358 28.47 -18.22 14.74
N LYS A 359 29.51 -17.41 14.98
CA LYS A 359 30.34 -17.53 16.19
C LYS A 359 29.43 -17.48 17.41
N GLY A 360 29.64 -18.43 18.33
CA GLY A 360 28.77 -18.61 19.50
C GLY A 360 28.59 -17.35 20.34
N GLU A 361 29.62 -16.50 20.39
CA GLU A 361 29.63 -15.21 21.10
C GLU A 361 28.56 -14.21 20.60
N TYR A 362 28.18 -14.24 19.32
CA TYR A 362 27.18 -13.34 18.75
C TYR A 362 25.76 -13.93 18.74
N ARG A 363 25.55 -15.20 19.09
CA ARG A 363 24.18 -15.79 19.11
C ARG A 363 23.24 -15.03 20.03
N LYS A 364 23.77 -14.54 21.16
CA LYS A 364 23.04 -13.73 22.15
C LYS A 364 22.66 -12.32 21.66
N THR A 365 23.24 -11.81 20.57
CA THR A 365 22.89 -10.47 20.07
C THR A 365 21.57 -10.45 19.30
N PHE A 366 21.06 -11.61 18.86
CA PHE A 366 19.77 -11.73 18.15
C PHE A 366 18.56 -11.67 19.08
N TRP A 367 18.75 -12.01 20.35
CA TRP A 367 17.70 -12.00 21.36
C TRP A 367 18.15 -11.15 22.54
N SER A 368 17.65 -9.92 22.58
CA SER A 368 17.76 -9.08 23.76
C SER A 368 16.36 -8.80 24.30
N THR A 369 16.16 -9.11 25.58
CA THR A 369 14.98 -8.68 26.34
C THR A 369 15.17 -7.27 26.91
N GLN A 370 16.31 -6.63 26.63
CA GLN A 370 16.62 -5.32 27.14
C GLN A 370 15.71 -4.27 26.52
N THR A 371 15.00 -3.54 27.37
CA THR A 371 14.20 -2.39 26.93
C THR A 371 15.11 -1.25 26.49
N THR A 372 14.62 -0.35 25.63
CA THR A 372 15.38 0.84 25.20
C THR A 372 15.91 1.64 26.39
N ARG A 373 15.12 1.75 27.46
CA ARG A 373 15.52 2.37 28.73
C ARG A 373 16.73 1.67 29.35
N GLY A 374 16.65 0.34 29.51
CA GLY A 374 17.73 -0.47 30.06
C GLY A 374 19.01 -0.42 29.21
N TRP A 375 18.88 -0.34 27.88
CA TRP A 375 20.01 -0.23 26.98
C TRP A 375 20.74 1.11 27.12
N VAL A 376 20.00 2.23 27.13
CA VAL A 376 20.57 3.58 27.34
C VAL A 376 21.28 3.68 28.69
N ILE A 377 20.68 3.15 29.76
CA ILE A 377 21.32 3.13 31.08
C ILE A 377 22.60 2.28 31.05
N SER A 378 22.55 1.09 30.42
CA SER A 378 23.72 0.21 30.36
C SER A 378 24.90 0.80 29.58
N LEU A 379 24.63 1.58 28.52
CA LEU A 379 25.65 2.32 27.78
C LEU A 379 26.41 3.31 28.67
N PHE A 380 25.70 3.96 29.60
CA PHE A 380 26.31 4.90 30.52
C PHE A 380 27.07 4.20 31.66
N THR A 381 26.45 3.20 32.29
CA THR A 381 27.01 2.54 33.48
C THR A 381 28.11 1.53 33.15
N ALA A 382 27.99 0.82 32.03
CA ALA A 382 28.93 -0.22 31.61
C ALA A 382 29.79 0.19 30.39
N GLY A 383 29.59 1.40 29.84
CA GLY A 383 30.40 1.90 28.74
C GLY A 383 31.84 2.17 29.17
N GLU A 384 32.80 1.60 28.43
CA GLU A 384 34.24 1.80 28.69
C GLU A 384 34.75 3.15 28.15
N THR A 385 34.10 3.70 27.12
CA THR A 385 34.51 4.95 26.47
C THR A 385 33.53 6.08 26.73
N ASP A 386 34.04 7.32 26.80
CA ASP A 386 33.21 8.52 26.93
C ASP A 386 32.24 8.69 25.76
N SER A 387 32.65 8.27 24.55
CA SER A 387 31.79 8.27 23.37
C SER A 387 30.56 7.37 23.57
N ALA A 388 30.73 6.16 24.10
CA ALA A 388 29.63 5.26 24.42
C ALA A 388 28.70 5.86 25.49
N LYS A 389 29.26 6.50 26.53
CA LYS A 389 28.48 7.16 27.57
C LYS A 389 27.71 8.37 27.06
N SER A 390 28.28 9.14 26.11
CA SER A 390 27.69 10.36 25.56
C SER A 390 26.34 10.13 24.84
N VAL A 391 26.04 8.88 24.45
CA VAL A 391 24.79 8.49 23.78
C VAL A 391 23.54 8.85 24.60
N VAL A 392 23.65 8.98 25.93
CA VAL A 392 22.55 9.45 26.79
C VAL A 392 21.98 10.81 26.33
N PHE A 393 22.81 11.68 25.75
CA PHE A 393 22.39 13.00 25.26
C PHE A 393 21.66 12.98 23.92
N ILE A 394 21.76 11.86 23.19
CA ILE A 394 20.98 11.61 21.96
C ILE A 394 19.63 10.98 22.33
N ALA A 395 19.59 10.19 23.40
CA ALA A 395 18.39 9.54 23.89
C ALA A 395 17.42 10.53 24.57
N LYS A 396 16.11 10.22 24.50
CA LYS A 396 15.07 10.99 25.20
C LYS A 396 15.32 10.97 26.71
N LYS A 397 15.33 12.16 27.36
CA LYS A 397 15.61 12.33 28.80
C LYS A 397 14.81 11.41 29.74
N SER A 398 13.57 11.07 29.38
CA SER A 398 12.74 10.15 30.16
C SER A 398 13.32 8.73 30.28
N LEU A 399 14.26 8.34 29.42
CA LEU A 399 14.89 7.02 29.40
C LEU A 399 16.05 6.90 30.39
N TRP A 400 16.61 8.00 30.87
CA TRP A 400 17.78 7.99 31.76
C TRP A 400 17.61 8.89 33.00
N VAL A 401 16.37 9.31 33.30
CA VAL A 401 16.08 10.20 34.44
C VAL A 401 16.56 9.65 35.79
N GLU A 402 16.60 8.32 35.95
CA GLU A 402 17.09 7.65 37.17
C GLU A 402 18.59 7.83 37.39
N ILE A 403 19.38 7.94 36.32
CA ILE A 403 20.84 8.13 36.38
C ILE A 403 21.23 9.59 36.12
N ARG A 404 20.28 10.53 36.16
CA ARG A 404 20.53 11.95 35.85
C ARG A 404 21.65 12.53 36.70
N ASP A 405 21.67 12.20 37.99
CA ASP A 405 22.66 12.73 38.92
C ASP A 405 24.05 12.17 38.65
N ASP A 406 24.15 10.92 38.21
CA ASP A 406 25.41 10.30 37.78
C ASP A 406 25.91 10.91 36.47
N VAL A 407 25.01 11.13 35.50
CA VAL A 407 25.32 11.83 34.24
C VAL A 407 25.82 13.24 34.52
N LYS A 408 25.14 13.97 35.40
CA LYS A 408 25.53 15.32 35.82
C LYS A 408 26.93 15.34 36.43
N ARG A 409 27.20 14.42 37.35
CA ARG A 409 28.51 14.30 38.00
C ARG A 409 29.60 14.01 36.97
N TRP A 410 29.36 13.04 36.09
CA TRP A 410 30.28 12.70 35.00
C TRP A 410 30.57 13.90 34.09
N CYS A 411 29.55 14.68 33.72
CA CYS A 411 29.77 15.90 32.94
C CYS A 411 30.65 16.91 33.65
N LEU A 412 30.39 17.20 34.93
CA LEU A 412 31.16 18.18 35.69
C LEU A 412 32.62 17.73 35.92
N GLU A 413 32.85 16.43 36.14
CA GLU A 413 34.19 15.87 36.39
C GLU A 413 35.06 15.84 35.14
N ASN A 414 34.47 15.64 33.96
CA ASN A 414 35.22 15.44 32.70
C ASN A 414 35.20 16.67 31.77
N TRP A 415 34.48 17.73 32.13
CA TRP A 415 34.26 18.89 31.27
C TRP A 415 35.56 19.56 30.81
N GLU A 416 36.48 19.80 31.74
CA GLU A 416 37.77 20.45 31.45
C GLU A 416 38.61 19.62 30.46
N ARG A 417 38.63 18.29 30.65
CA ARG A 417 39.30 17.37 29.73
C ARG A 417 38.69 17.42 28.33
N TRP A 418 37.36 17.48 28.21
CA TRP A 418 36.70 17.53 26.90
C TRP A 418 36.92 18.87 26.18
N GLU A 419 37.07 19.97 26.91
CA GLU A 419 37.42 21.26 26.30
C GLU A 419 38.84 21.27 25.71
N GLU A 420 39.76 20.49 26.29
CA GLU A 420 41.13 20.30 25.79
C GLU A 420 41.19 19.27 24.65
N GLU A 421 40.69 18.05 24.87
CA GLU A 421 40.75 16.94 23.92
C GLU A 421 39.83 17.11 22.71
N LYS A 422 38.72 17.87 22.87
CA LYS A 422 37.68 18.12 21.86
C LYS A 422 37.25 16.84 21.11
N PRO A 423 36.73 15.83 21.80
CA PRO A 423 36.28 14.59 21.15
C PRO A 423 35.14 14.87 20.16
N GLU A 424 35.03 14.06 19.09
CA GLU A 424 34.09 14.32 17.98
C GLU A 424 32.61 14.49 18.41
N TRP A 425 32.20 13.80 19.48
CA TRP A 425 30.84 13.88 20.03
C TRP A 425 30.60 15.16 20.85
N PHE A 426 31.65 15.81 21.35
CA PHE A 426 31.60 17.08 22.10
C PHE A 426 31.56 18.27 21.12
N ASN A 427 30.43 18.41 20.43
CA ASN A 427 30.21 19.39 19.37
C ASN A 427 29.04 20.34 19.70
N GLU A 428 28.65 21.20 18.76
CA GLU A 428 27.55 22.14 18.95
C GLU A 428 26.22 21.46 19.31
N TYR A 429 25.97 20.24 18.80
CA TYR A 429 24.76 19.48 19.14
C TYR A 429 24.75 19.11 20.62
N PHE A 430 25.84 18.52 21.14
CA PHE A 430 25.99 18.22 22.56
C PHE A 430 25.79 19.49 23.41
N ASN A 431 26.44 20.58 23.03
CA ASN A 431 26.32 21.90 23.67
C ASN A 431 24.91 22.51 23.56
N GLY A 432 24.03 21.98 22.72
CA GLY A 432 22.62 22.38 22.64
C GLY A 432 21.69 21.57 23.54
N VAL A 433 22.00 20.28 23.76
CA VAL A 433 21.11 19.33 24.45
C VAL A 433 21.42 19.14 25.93
N VAL A 434 22.67 19.37 26.35
CA VAL A 434 23.10 19.24 27.75
C VAL A 434 22.41 20.29 28.62
N ASP A 435 21.98 19.92 29.83
CA ASP A 435 21.32 20.87 30.75
C ASP A 435 22.32 21.85 31.37
N ASP A 436 21.85 23.06 31.69
CA ASP A 436 22.68 24.13 32.24
C ASP A 436 23.37 23.72 33.56
N ASP A 437 22.70 22.89 34.36
CA ASP A 437 23.22 22.42 35.64
C ASP A 437 24.26 21.29 35.52
N MET A 438 24.52 20.81 34.31
CA MET A 438 25.54 19.80 34.00
C MET A 438 26.80 20.43 33.38
N ILE A 439 26.84 21.76 33.24
CA ILE A 439 27.98 22.51 32.70
C ILE A 439 28.64 23.30 33.85
N PRO A 440 29.98 23.32 33.96
CA PRO A 440 30.68 24.21 34.86
C PRO A 440 30.31 25.69 34.63
N ASN A 441 30.13 26.46 35.71
CA ASN A 441 29.67 27.85 35.64
C ASN A 441 30.52 28.74 34.72
N ALA A 442 31.84 28.55 34.70
CA ALA A 442 32.75 29.31 33.84
C ALA A 442 32.44 29.10 32.35
N SER A 443 32.33 27.85 31.91
CA SER A 443 32.01 27.50 30.52
C SER A 443 30.58 27.88 30.14
N LEU A 444 29.62 27.74 31.07
CA LEU A 444 28.24 28.16 30.87
C LEU A 444 28.14 29.67 30.58
N LEU A 445 28.87 30.50 31.33
CA LEU A 445 28.92 31.95 31.13
C LEU A 445 29.52 32.30 29.77
N GLN A 446 30.63 31.65 29.37
CA GLN A 446 31.22 31.85 28.05
C GLN A 446 30.25 31.52 26.93
N MET A 447 29.50 30.42 27.05
CA MET A 447 28.48 30.03 26.07
C MET A 447 27.33 31.02 26.00
N LYS A 448 26.86 31.53 27.15
CA LYS A 448 25.79 32.54 27.22
C LYS A 448 26.21 33.87 26.62
N VAL A 449 27.43 34.32 26.89
CA VAL A 449 28.01 35.54 26.31
C VAL A 449 28.14 35.42 24.79
N LYS A 450 28.68 34.30 24.28
CA LYS A 450 28.78 34.03 22.84
C LYS A 450 27.41 34.01 22.13
N ALA A 451 26.36 33.61 22.85
CA ALA A 451 25.00 33.52 22.31
C ALA A 451 24.14 34.78 22.52
N GLY A 452 24.67 35.83 23.16
CA GLY A 452 23.94 37.09 23.37
C GLY A 452 22.97 37.10 24.56
N GLY A 453 23.17 36.23 25.55
CA GLY A 453 22.41 36.24 26.81
C GLY A 453 22.00 34.83 27.28
N GLU A 454 21.27 34.09 26.43
CA GLU A 454 20.85 32.71 26.71
C GLU A 454 21.48 31.72 25.73
N ARG A 455 21.65 30.46 26.17
CA ARG A 455 22.16 29.39 25.29
C ARG A 455 21.21 29.14 24.12
N ARG A 456 21.72 29.13 22.88
CA ARG A 456 20.97 28.73 21.68
C ARG A 456 20.59 27.24 21.74
N ARG A 457 19.39 26.94 22.24
CA ARG A 457 18.84 25.56 22.28
C ARG A 457 17.92 25.23 21.10
N SER A 458 17.30 26.23 20.46
CA SER A 458 16.17 26.06 19.52
C SER A 458 16.55 25.93 18.03
N SER A 459 17.71 26.44 17.60
CA SER A 459 18.09 26.43 16.18
C SER A 459 18.61 25.08 15.69
N ILE A 460 19.17 24.25 16.57
CA ILE A 460 19.79 22.96 16.21
C ILE A 460 18.73 21.90 15.86
N PHE A 461 17.60 21.89 16.57
CA PHE A 461 16.46 20.99 16.26
C PHE A 461 15.78 21.33 14.92
N LYS A 462 15.81 22.60 14.48
CA LYS A 462 15.29 23.02 13.17
C LYS A 462 16.14 22.49 12.00
N THR A 463 17.45 22.36 12.18
CA THR A 463 18.37 21.94 11.11
C THR A 463 18.36 20.42 10.87
N ILE A 464 18.07 19.62 11.89
CA ILE A 464 18.11 18.14 11.80
C ILE A 464 16.76 17.56 11.30
N GLY A 465 15.68 18.33 11.39
CA GLY A 465 14.33 17.93 10.94
C GLY A 465 14.05 18.06 9.44
N GLY A 466 14.99 18.57 8.62
CA GLY A 466 14.87 18.55 7.15
C GLY A 466 13.64 19.24 6.55
N ILE A 467 12.91 20.07 7.30
CA ILE A 467 11.77 20.84 6.80
C ILE A 467 11.91 22.26 7.33
N GLU A 468 12.44 23.15 6.49
CA GLU A 468 12.18 24.59 6.62
C GLU A 468 10.67 24.80 6.46
N MET A 469 9.94 24.85 7.57
CA MET A 469 8.62 25.49 7.59
C MET A 469 8.87 26.99 7.40
N LYS A 470 8.85 27.42 6.14
CA LYS A 470 8.63 28.83 5.81
C LYS A 470 7.23 29.18 6.25
N GLU A 471 7.12 29.91 7.35
CA GLU A 471 5.90 30.65 7.68
C GLU A 471 5.64 31.66 6.56
N LYS A 472 4.45 31.56 5.96
CA LYS A 472 3.80 32.64 5.23
C LYS A 472 2.48 32.93 5.93
#